data_AF-A0A836CNN2-F1
#
_entry.id   AF-A0A836CNN2-F1
#
_cell.length_a   1.000
_cell.length_b   1.000
_cell.length_c   1.000
_cell.angle_alpha   90.00
_cell.angle_beta   90.00
_cell.angle_gamma   90.00
#
_symmetry.space_group_name_H-M   'P 1'
#
loop_
_entity.id
_entity.type
_entity.pdbx_description
1 polymer ?
#
loop_
_entity_poly.entity_id
_entity_poly.type
_entity_poly.pdbx_seq_one_letter_code
_entity_poly.pdbx_strand_id
1 'polypeptide(L)'
;MAAASLLPKPAWELNRELRRGVRLAVQVNYTTGMPRGVLRSVLATKAVKGLTVHNAGHHDLADCILTAELQSVDDMLPAMLDHLQSFTVTSLRKDQWDDLAEVLESLPDSVRRVSISSDYLDRSLGANLPCRFIDMQHVPLPPRCETLELSSIHRLRCQFPASLTSVSLVNCCLTAVPQLPEPATSVRLGIHFAYNVPQPIAFTLPGGLRDLHLEDWSPQWAIESWPPTLKSLKVHYRDTDPALPAHPLAPLLHALETLVATAPCTSGQLPILAGELPPCLRTLDLEGCCKFKSALGPLPPNLSSLRLPPWFERDLGPLPESLTALHMRREIFGASAVFDRPLGALPPSLRILDLEGAALFNHALGCLPRALRKLRLGDSYSRPLAALPPALEVLVLGRAFDGELQPQVLPRTLRVFHMGERFRAPVALPAALEELVIGDSYTLRLTLRPSLKTLLVGAEYRHAIPRLPKTRHLHRGYW
;
A
#
# COMPACT_ATOMS: atom_id res chain seq x y z
N MET A 1 -20.25 -24.04 58.26
CA MET A 1 -19.20 -23.09 57.82
C MET A 1 -18.49 -23.70 56.61
N ALA A 2 -18.88 -23.29 55.41
CA ALA A 2 -18.11 -23.53 54.19
C ALA A 2 -17.85 -22.14 53.61
N ALA A 3 -16.59 -21.70 53.70
CA ALA A 3 -16.14 -20.45 53.12
C ALA A 3 -16.21 -20.58 51.59
N ALA A 4 -17.18 -19.92 50.98
CA ALA A 4 -17.15 -19.67 49.54
C ALA A 4 -15.92 -18.80 49.27
N SER A 5 -14.91 -19.38 48.65
CA SER A 5 -13.74 -18.66 48.17
C SER A 5 -14.21 -17.63 47.14
N LEU A 6 -14.29 -16.37 47.57
CA LEU A 6 -14.32 -15.21 46.71
C LEU A 6 -12.99 -15.17 45.94
N LEU A 7 -12.92 -15.88 44.81
CA LEU A 7 -11.98 -15.52 43.77
C LEU A 7 -12.36 -14.10 43.31
N PRO A 8 -11.41 -13.15 43.23
CA PRO A 8 -11.71 -11.83 42.70
C PRO A 8 -12.30 -12.00 41.30
N LYS A 9 -13.48 -11.41 41.07
CA LYS A 9 -14.03 -11.29 39.72
C LYS A 9 -12.95 -10.63 38.86
N PRO A 10 -12.62 -11.18 37.68
CA PRO A 10 -11.63 -10.56 36.82
C PRO A 10 -12.12 -9.15 36.44
N ALA A 11 -11.20 -8.17 36.40
CA ALA A 11 -11.50 -6.74 36.29
C ALA A 11 -12.40 -6.37 35.10
N TRP A 12 -12.45 -7.19 34.04
CA TRP A 12 -13.35 -6.98 32.90
C TRP A 12 -14.85 -7.07 33.26
N GLU A 13 -15.26 -7.80 34.31
CA GLU A 13 -16.65 -7.81 34.79
C GLU A 13 -17.08 -6.48 35.45
N LEU A 14 -16.14 -5.57 35.75
CA LEU A 14 -16.43 -4.35 36.50
C LEU A 14 -16.83 -3.13 35.64
N ASN A 15 -16.53 -3.08 34.34
CA ASN A 15 -16.61 -1.81 33.61
C ASN A 15 -17.91 -1.59 32.78
N ARG A 16 -18.83 -0.81 33.37
CA ARG A 16 -20.16 -0.50 32.81
C ARG A 16 -20.16 0.58 31.72
N GLU A 17 -19.07 1.33 31.48
CA GLU A 17 -19.09 2.53 30.62
C GLU A 17 -18.51 2.34 29.20
N LEU A 18 -17.65 1.35 28.95
CA LEU A 18 -17.29 0.87 27.60
C LEU A 18 -18.49 0.33 26.79
N ARG A 19 -19.68 0.22 27.40
CA ARG A 19 -20.92 -0.36 26.86
C ARG A 19 -21.60 0.43 25.75
N ARG A 20 -21.12 1.63 25.39
CA ARG A 20 -21.76 2.48 24.37
C ARG A 20 -20.77 2.89 23.29
N GLY A 21 -21.03 2.47 22.06
CA GLY A 21 -20.49 3.08 20.85
C GLY A 21 -19.07 2.71 20.44
N VAL A 22 -18.35 1.87 21.19
CA VAL A 22 -17.05 1.32 20.78
C VAL A 22 -17.29 0.08 19.94
N ARG A 23 -16.59 -0.04 18.81
CA ARG A 23 -16.51 -1.29 18.07
C ARG A 23 -15.20 -1.97 18.43
N LEU A 24 -15.31 -3.13 19.08
CA LEU A 24 -14.16 -3.95 19.41
C LEU A 24 -14.04 -5.03 18.34
N ALA A 25 -12.90 -5.09 17.65
CA ALA A 25 -12.58 -6.20 16.78
C ALA A 25 -11.56 -7.10 17.48
N VAL A 26 -11.91 -8.36 17.66
CA VAL A 26 -11.13 -9.31 18.46
C VAL A 26 -10.76 -10.48 17.57
N GLN A 27 -9.46 -10.79 17.47
CA GLN A 27 -8.97 -11.95 16.70
C GLN A 27 -8.43 -13.04 17.63
N VAL A 28 -9.03 -14.22 17.52
CA VAL A 28 -8.64 -15.44 18.26
C VAL A 28 -8.12 -16.47 17.26
N ASN A 29 -6.94 -17.04 17.53
CA ASN A 29 -6.31 -18.06 16.68
C ASN A 29 -6.33 -19.41 17.40
N TYR A 30 -6.82 -20.44 16.72
CA TYR A 30 -7.19 -21.73 17.33
C TYR A 30 -6.09 -22.80 17.23
N THR A 31 -4.98 -22.46 16.58
CA THR A 31 -3.91 -23.40 16.20
C THR A 31 -3.11 -23.98 17.37
N THR A 32 -3.24 -23.48 18.61
CA THR A 32 -2.32 -23.85 19.70
C THR A 32 -2.92 -24.25 21.05
N GLY A 33 -4.21 -24.58 21.17
CA GLY A 33 -4.64 -25.28 22.41
C GLY A 33 -6.07 -25.13 22.92
N MET A 34 -7.03 -24.61 22.17
CA MET A 34 -8.41 -24.58 22.65
C MET A 34 -9.08 -25.97 22.50
N PRO A 35 -9.69 -26.55 23.56
CA PRO A 35 -10.38 -27.82 23.44
C PRO A 35 -11.58 -27.73 22.46
N ARG A 36 -11.73 -28.71 21.56
CA ARG A 36 -12.82 -28.78 20.55
C ARG A 36 -14.24 -28.56 21.14
N GLY A 37 -14.45 -28.90 22.41
CA GLY A 37 -15.71 -28.68 23.12
C GLY A 37 -16.04 -27.20 23.39
N VAL A 38 -15.02 -26.38 23.64
CA VAL A 38 -15.18 -24.94 23.91
C VAL A 38 -15.56 -24.19 22.63
N LEU A 39 -14.91 -24.51 21.51
CA LEU A 39 -15.24 -23.91 20.21
C LEU A 39 -16.69 -24.21 19.78
N ARG A 40 -17.15 -25.46 19.99
CA ARG A 40 -18.55 -25.84 19.74
C ARG A 40 -19.51 -25.07 20.65
N SER A 41 -19.15 -24.86 21.91
CA SER A 41 -19.95 -24.06 22.85
C SER A 41 -20.08 -22.60 22.39
N VAL A 42 -18.95 -21.95 22.03
CA VAL A 42 -18.90 -20.57 21.55
C VAL A 42 -19.74 -20.37 20.27
N LEU A 43 -19.57 -21.26 19.29
CA LEU A 43 -20.35 -21.22 18.04
C LEU A 43 -21.83 -21.51 18.26
N ALA A 44 -22.17 -22.37 19.23
CA ALA A 44 -23.55 -22.69 19.56
C ALA A 44 -24.26 -21.56 20.30
N THR A 45 -23.54 -20.73 21.08
CA THR A 45 -24.16 -19.73 21.95
C THR A 45 -24.86 -18.58 21.22
N LYS A 46 -24.62 -18.31 19.93
CA LYS A 46 -25.17 -17.14 19.19
C LYS A 46 -25.03 -15.78 19.91
N ALA A 47 -24.30 -15.72 21.03
CA ALA A 47 -24.29 -14.61 21.97
C ALA A 47 -23.43 -13.45 21.46
N VAL A 48 -22.40 -13.77 20.68
CA VAL A 48 -21.52 -12.79 20.05
C VAL A 48 -22.12 -12.38 18.71
N LYS A 49 -22.78 -11.22 18.70
CA LYS A 49 -23.29 -10.61 17.46
C LYS A 49 -22.09 -10.29 16.55
N GLY A 50 -22.15 -10.64 15.27
CA GLY A 50 -21.08 -10.33 14.31
C GLY A 50 -19.85 -11.26 14.32
N LEU A 51 -19.93 -12.42 14.99
CA LEU A 51 -18.87 -13.44 14.92
C LEU A 51 -18.71 -13.98 13.49
N THR A 52 -17.55 -13.77 12.88
CA THR A 52 -17.17 -14.36 11.58
C THR A 52 -16.09 -15.41 11.77
N VAL A 53 -16.34 -16.59 11.19
CA VAL A 53 -15.36 -17.68 11.14
C VAL A 53 -14.63 -17.61 9.80
N HIS A 54 -13.33 -17.37 9.84
CA HIS A 54 -12.49 -17.45 8.66
C HIS A 54 -11.77 -18.80 8.65
N ASN A 55 -11.70 -19.41 7.47
CA ASN A 55 -10.93 -20.64 7.20
C ASN A 55 -11.47 -21.94 7.83
N ALA A 56 -12.79 -22.14 7.81
CA ALA A 56 -13.40 -23.43 8.18
C ALA A 56 -13.32 -24.43 7.02
N GLY A 57 -12.15 -25.05 6.82
CA GLY A 57 -12.03 -26.22 5.95
C GLY A 57 -12.95 -27.33 6.47
N HIS A 58 -13.78 -27.90 5.59
CA HIS A 58 -14.69 -28.99 5.96
C HIS A 58 -13.89 -30.13 6.63
N HIS A 59 -14.12 -30.29 7.94
CA HIS A 59 -13.69 -31.36 8.85
C HIS A 59 -12.57 -31.08 9.88
N ASP A 60 -11.80 -30.00 9.80
CA ASP A 60 -10.83 -29.66 10.86
C ASP A 60 -10.86 -28.18 11.24
N LEU A 61 -11.37 -27.90 12.45
CA LEU A 61 -11.49 -26.55 13.02
C LEU A 61 -10.16 -26.04 13.63
N ALA A 62 -9.04 -26.75 13.42
CA ALA A 62 -7.75 -26.45 14.03
C ALA A 62 -7.15 -25.12 13.54
N ASP A 63 -7.45 -24.71 12.30
CA ASP A 63 -6.89 -23.50 11.65
C ASP A 63 -7.90 -22.35 11.51
N CYS A 64 -8.97 -22.37 12.31
CA CYS A 64 -9.96 -21.30 12.27
C CYS A 64 -9.40 -20.01 12.87
N ILE A 65 -9.78 -18.88 12.28
CA ILE A 65 -9.61 -17.55 12.88
C ILE A 65 -11.01 -17.03 13.16
N LEU A 66 -11.29 -16.71 14.44
CA LEU A 66 -12.53 -16.03 14.79
C LEU A 66 -12.28 -14.55 14.90
N THR A 67 -13.09 -13.78 14.18
CA THR A 67 -13.21 -12.34 14.36
C THR A 67 -14.56 -12.05 14.99
N ALA A 68 -14.58 -11.27 16.07
CA ALA A 68 -15.81 -10.80 16.68
C ALA A 68 -15.83 -9.28 16.70
N GLU A 69 -16.95 -8.70 16.27
CA GLU A 69 -17.28 -7.29 16.52
C GLU A 69 -18.15 -7.18 17.77
N LEU A 70 -17.57 -6.70 18.87
CA LEU A 70 -18.28 -6.60 20.15
C LEU A 70 -18.70 -5.17 20.44
N GLN A 71 -19.86 -5.02 21.07
CA GLN A 71 -20.29 -3.73 21.64
C GLN A 71 -19.74 -3.52 23.05
N SER A 72 -19.36 -4.61 23.74
CA SER A 72 -18.71 -4.59 25.05
C SER A 72 -17.77 -5.79 25.23
N VAL A 73 -16.76 -5.66 26.10
CA VAL A 73 -15.88 -6.77 26.50
C VAL A 73 -16.65 -7.85 27.27
N ASP A 74 -17.74 -7.49 27.97
CA ASP A 74 -18.66 -8.42 28.66
C ASP A 74 -19.29 -9.45 27.69
N ASP A 75 -19.35 -9.12 26.39
CA ASP A 75 -19.87 -10.04 25.36
C ASP A 75 -18.87 -11.18 25.05
N MET A 76 -17.62 -11.11 25.54
CA MET A 76 -16.63 -12.19 25.39
C MET A 76 -16.87 -13.33 26.38
N LEU A 77 -16.86 -14.56 25.87
CA LEU A 77 -16.84 -15.75 26.72
C LEU A 77 -15.47 -15.87 27.42
N PRO A 78 -15.42 -16.19 28.73
CA PRO A 78 -14.16 -16.32 29.49
C PRO A 78 -13.13 -17.24 28.82
N ALA A 79 -13.60 -18.32 28.19
CA ALA A 79 -12.72 -19.24 27.50
C ALA A 79 -12.06 -18.65 26.23
N MET A 80 -12.67 -17.63 25.60
CA MET A 80 -12.08 -16.94 24.45
C MET A 80 -10.94 -16.00 24.84
N LEU A 81 -10.95 -15.49 26.08
CA LEU A 81 -9.96 -14.52 26.57
C LEU A 81 -8.56 -15.15 26.58
N ASP A 82 -8.39 -16.35 27.15
CA ASP A 82 -7.09 -17.02 27.28
C ASP A 82 -6.37 -17.31 25.95
N HIS A 83 -7.09 -17.24 24.83
CA HIS A 83 -6.57 -17.50 23.48
C HIS A 83 -6.55 -16.25 22.60
N LEU A 84 -6.84 -15.08 23.16
CA LEU A 84 -6.85 -13.82 22.44
C LEU A 84 -5.45 -13.46 21.95
N GLN A 85 -5.28 -13.23 20.64
CA GLN A 85 -3.99 -12.84 20.05
C GLN A 85 -3.95 -11.39 19.57
N SER A 86 -5.07 -10.85 19.10
CA SER A 86 -5.18 -9.46 18.66
C SER A 86 -6.38 -8.80 19.31
N PHE A 87 -6.14 -7.63 19.89
CA PHE A 87 -7.17 -6.76 20.45
C PHE A 87 -7.21 -5.45 19.67
N THR A 88 -8.34 -5.15 19.04
CA THR A 88 -8.52 -3.95 18.25
C THR A 88 -9.71 -3.13 18.76
N VAL A 89 -9.48 -1.84 18.96
CA VAL A 89 -10.50 -0.86 19.32
C VAL A 89 -10.60 0.13 18.18
N THR A 90 -11.78 0.29 17.60
CA THR A 90 -12.06 1.37 16.64
C THR A 90 -13.03 2.37 17.25
N SER A 91 -12.94 3.63 16.86
CA SER A 91 -13.85 4.70 17.30
C SER A 91 -13.77 5.05 18.80
N LEU A 92 -12.59 4.96 19.42
CA LEU A 92 -12.43 5.29 20.83
C LEU A 92 -12.77 6.77 21.11
N ARG A 93 -13.68 7.01 22.07
CA ARG A 93 -14.03 8.37 22.52
C ARG A 93 -13.23 8.77 23.74
N LYS A 94 -13.12 10.09 23.97
CA LYS A 94 -12.28 10.66 25.02
C LYS A 94 -12.68 10.24 26.44
N ASP A 95 -13.97 10.11 26.68
CA ASP A 95 -14.57 9.69 27.95
C ASP A 95 -14.36 8.20 28.27
N GLN A 96 -13.82 7.41 27.33
CA GLN A 96 -13.72 5.95 27.44
C GLN A 96 -12.28 5.46 27.68
N TRP A 97 -11.33 6.37 27.90
CA TRP A 97 -9.91 6.02 28.01
C TRP A 97 -9.58 5.34 29.33
N ASP A 98 -10.08 5.86 30.46
CA ASP A 98 -9.77 5.29 31.78
C ASP A 98 -10.28 3.84 31.86
N ASP A 99 -11.47 3.58 31.31
CA ASP A 99 -12.01 2.23 31.17
C ASP A 99 -11.13 1.34 30.28
N LEU A 100 -10.61 1.88 29.17
CA LEU A 100 -9.74 1.13 28.26
C LEU A 100 -8.40 0.78 28.92
N ALA A 101 -7.83 1.68 29.73
CA ALA A 101 -6.59 1.41 30.44
C ALA A 101 -6.74 0.20 31.38
N GLU A 102 -7.84 0.14 32.14
CA GLU A 102 -8.16 -1.02 33.00
C GLU A 102 -8.34 -2.31 32.18
N VAL A 103 -9.02 -2.23 31.04
CA VAL A 103 -9.16 -3.39 30.13
C VAL A 103 -7.81 -3.86 29.61
N LEU A 104 -6.95 -2.94 29.16
CA LEU A 104 -5.62 -3.27 28.65
C LEU A 104 -4.71 -3.91 29.70
N GLU A 105 -4.79 -3.47 30.97
CA GLU A 105 -4.08 -4.11 32.10
C GLU A 105 -4.58 -5.53 32.37
N SER A 106 -5.87 -5.77 32.15
CA SER A 106 -6.50 -7.07 32.37
C SER A 106 -6.35 -8.03 31.18
N LEU A 107 -5.78 -7.59 30.06
CA LEU A 107 -5.62 -8.43 28.88
C LEU A 107 -4.66 -9.60 29.16
N PRO A 108 -4.95 -10.79 28.62
CA PRO A 108 -4.13 -11.96 28.86
C PRO A 108 -2.77 -11.87 28.15
N ASP A 109 -1.78 -12.55 28.72
CA ASP A 109 -0.43 -12.67 28.17
C ASP A 109 -0.36 -13.35 26.79
N SER A 110 -1.47 -13.91 26.29
CA SER A 110 -1.60 -14.43 24.94
C SER A 110 -1.67 -13.33 23.87
N VAL A 111 -2.04 -12.10 24.26
CA VAL A 111 -2.19 -10.97 23.34
C VAL A 111 -0.81 -10.56 22.81
N ARG A 112 -0.70 -10.53 21.49
CA ARG A 112 0.53 -10.15 20.75
C ARG A 112 0.37 -8.86 19.97
N ARG A 113 -0.87 -8.48 19.61
CA ARG A 113 -1.18 -7.27 18.86
C ARG A 113 -2.25 -6.45 19.59
N VAL A 114 -1.98 -5.16 19.75
CA VAL A 114 -2.94 -4.17 20.22
C VAL A 114 -3.06 -3.08 19.16
N SER A 115 -4.29 -2.80 18.71
CA SER A 115 -4.58 -1.75 17.73
C SER A 115 -5.68 -0.84 18.28
N ILE A 116 -5.42 0.46 18.38
CA ILE A 116 -6.36 1.44 18.95
C ILE A 116 -6.49 2.59 17.97
N SER A 117 -7.72 2.88 17.58
CA SER A 117 -8.08 3.98 16.71
C SER A 117 -9.18 4.84 17.32
N SER A 118 -9.03 6.15 17.20
CA SER A 118 -10.04 7.14 17.55
C SER A 118 -10.66 7.73 16.27
N ASP A 119 -11.98 7.82 16.23
CA ASP A 119 -12.74 8.30 15.05
C ASP A 119 -12.78 9.84 14.96
N TYR A 120 -12.21 10.56 15.93
CA TYR A 120 -12.41 12.00 16.05
C TYR A 120 -11.33 12.81 15.31
N LEU A 121 -11.47 12.93 13.99
CA LEU A 121 -10.76 13.91 13.16
C LEU A 121 -11.71 15.04 12.76
N ASP A 122 -11.88 16.02 13.65
CA ASP A 122 -12.59 17.24 13.27
C ASP A 122 -11.63 18.17 12.52
N ARG A 123 -11.66 18.10 11.19
CA ARG A 123 -10.87 18.97 10.28
C ARG A 123 -11.38 20.41 10.23
N SER A 124 -12.46 20.76 10.96
CA SER A 124 -13.07 22.10 10.92
C SER A 124 -12.56 23.08 11.98
N LEU A 125 -11.73 22.63 12.94
CA LEU A 125 -11.29 23.47 14.05
C LEU A 125 -9.85 23.93 13.85
N GLY A 126 -9.72 25.21 13.49
CA GLY A 126 -8.44 25.91 13.34
C GLY A 126 -7.55 25.85 14.58
N ALA A 127 -6.27 26.14 14.36
CA ALA A 127 -5.09 25.98 15.22
C ALA A 127 -5.12 26.50 16.68
N ASN A 128 -6.24 27.01 17.21
CA ASN A 128 -6.26 27.78 18.47
C ASN A 128 -7.37 27.41 19.48
N LEU A 129 -7.87 26.18 19.49
CA LEU A 129 -8.69 25.67 20.60
C LEU A 129 -8.10 24.37 21.16
N PRO A 130 -8.27 24.06 22.46
CA PRO A 130 -7.76 22.85 23.08
C PRO A 130 -8.58 21.67 22.57
N CYS A 131 -8.28 21.20 21.36
CA CYS A 131 -8.99 20.12 20.72
C CYS A 131 -8.99 18.88 21.63
N ARG A 132 -10.16 18.29 21.76
CA ARG A 132 -10.53 17.24 22.71
C ARG A 132 -9.96 15.89 22.30
N PHE A 133 -8.66 15.78 22.43
CA PHE A 133 -7.92 14.55 22.19
C PHE A 133 -7.73 13.74 23.48
N ILE A 134 -7.42 12.45 23.35
CA ILE A 134 -7.15 11.53 24.45
C ILE A 134 -5.73 11.77 24.96
N ASP A 135 -5.60 12.41 26.13
CA ASP A 135 -4.33 12.61 26.83
C ASP A 135 -3.90 11.27 27.46
N MET A 136 -3.07 10.51 26.75
CA MET A 136 -2.61 9.19 27.19
C MET A 136 -1.26 9.34 27.87
N GLN A 137 -1.26 9.49 29.20
CA GLN A 137 -0.01 9.66 29.95
C GLN A 137 0.72 8.33 30.22
N HIS A 138 0.04 7.19 30.12
CA HIS A 138 0.62 5.85 30.15
C HIS A 138 -0.36 4.88 29.46
N VAL A 139 0.11 4.09 28.49
CA VAL A 139 -0.68 2.99 27.90
C VAL A 139 -0.18 1.70 28.53
N PRO A 140 -0.93 1.06 29.45
CA PRO A 140 -0.55 -0.24 29.97
C PRO A 140 -0.68 -1.24 28.82
N LEU A 141 0.46 -1.80 28.39
CA LEU A 141 0.49 -2.80 27.33
C LEU A 141 0.77 -4.16 27.95
N PRO A 142 0.13 -5.23 27.42
CA PRO A 142 0.46 -6.59 27.84
C PRO A 142 1.97 -6.82 27.71
N PRO A 143 2.63 -7.47 28.69
CA PRO A 143 4.08 -7.58 28.72
C PRO A 143 4.65 -8.35 27.53
N ARG A 144 3.85 -9.18 26.85
CA ARG A 144 4.21 -9.93 25.64
C ARG A 144 3.70 -9.30 24.34
N CYS A 145 3.23 -8.06 24.38
CA CYS A 145 2.76 -7.36 23.19
C CYS A 145 3.91 -7.09 22.21
N GLU A 146 3.84 -7.67 21.03
CA GLU A 146 4.86 -7.56 19.98
C GLU A 146 4.54 -6.45 18.97
N THR A 147 3.25 -6.18 18.72
CA THR A 147 2.78 -5.19 17.75
C THR A 147 1.84 -4.18 18.40
N LEU A 148 2.15 -2.89 18.23
CA LEU A 148 1.31 -1.79 18.68
C LEU A 148 0.94 -0.88 17.51
N GLU A 149 -0.36 -0.67 17.32
CA GLU A 149 -0.89 0.26 16.33
C GLU A 149 -1.78 1.30 17.02
N LEU A 150 -1.40 2.57 16.93
CA LEU A 150 -2.13 3.69 17.48
C LEU A 150 -2.47 4.65 16.35
N SER A 151 -3.73 5.06 16.25
CA SER A 151 -4.15 6.04 15.25
C SER A 151 -5.09 7.12 15.78
N SER A 152 -4.90 8.34 15.29
CA SER A 152 -5.74 9.52 15.61
C SER A 152 -5.77 9.88 17.11
N ILE A 153 -4.64 9.75 17.80
CA ILE A 153 -4.47 10.02 19.24
C ILE A 153 -3.69 11.33 19.44
N HIS A 154 -3.94 12.10 20.50
CA HIS A 154 -3.16 13.32 20.72
C HIS A 154 -2.84 13.60 22.18
N ARG A 155 -1.59 14.03 22.41
CA ARG A 155 -0.85 13.95 23.67
C ARG A 155 -0.62 12.51 24.10
N LEU A 156 0.12 11.80 23.26
CA LEU A 156 0.65 10.49 23.60
C LEU A 156 1.96 10.62 24.39
N ARG A 157 2.01 10.03 25.59
CA ARG A 157 3.25 9.65 26.27
C ARG A 157 3.28 8.13 26.39
N CYS A 158 4.07 7.49 25.54
CA CYS A 158 4.28 6.05 25.59
C CYS A 158 5.60 5.72 26.29
N GLN A 159 5.55 4.74 27.18
CA GLN A 159 6.69 3.88 27.46
C GLN A 159 6.42 2.56 26.74
N PHE A 160 7.28 2.20 25.78
CA PHE A 160 7.08 0.97 25.03
C PHE A 160 7.66 -0.23 25.80
N PRO A 161 6.94 -1.36 25.89
CA PRO A 161 7.47 -2.57 26.49
C PRO A 161 8.63 -3.13 25.65
N ALA A 162 9.58 -3.79 26.32
CA ALA A 162 10.76 -4.37 25.67
C ALA A 162 10.45 -5.57 24.75
N SER A 163 9.21 -6.07 24.74
CA SER A 163 8.75 -7.14 23.84
C SER A 163 8.33 -6.64 22.45
N LEU A 164 8.22 -5.32 22.29
CA LEU A 164 7.58 -4.70 21.13
C LEU A 164 8.56 -4.65 19.94
N THR A 165 8.18 -5.35 18.86
CA THR A 165 8.99 -5.49 17.63
C THR A 165 8.45 -4.66 16.47
N SER A 166 7.17 -4.26 16.52
CA SER A 166 6.52 -3.41 15.52
C SER A 166 5.69 -2.28 16.15
N VAL A 167 6.06 -1.03 15.86
CA VAL A 167 5.35 0.18 16.32
C VAL A 167 4.72 0.90 15.14
N SER A 168 3.45 1.26 15.22
CA SER A 168 2.78 2.12 14.26
C SER A 168 2.02 3.23 14.96
N LEU A 169 2.43 4.48 14.75
CA LEU A 169 1.77 5.68 15.27
C LEU A 169 1.32 6.53 14.08
N VAL A 170 0.02 6.60 13.77
CA VAL A 170 -0.48 7.28 12.57
C VAL A 170 -1.50 8.37 12.93
N ASN A 171 -1.32 9.56 12.37
CA ASN A 171 -2.09 10.75 12.71
C ASN A 171 -2.10 11.05 14.22
N CYS A 172 -0.96 10.84 14.89
CA CYS A 172 -0.83 11.01 16.34
C CYS A 172 -0.11 12.33 16.70
N CYS A 173 -0.62 13.11 17.65
CA CYS A 173 0.07 14.32 18.14
C CYS A 173 0.89 14.00 19.41
N LEU A 174 2.21 14.19 19.34
CA LEU A 174 3.14 13.93 20.43
C LEU A 174 3.55 15.24 21.13
N THR A 175 3.77 15.15 22.44
CA THR A 175 4.32 16.26 23.25
C THR A 175 5.83 16.20 23.42
N ALA A 176 6.45 15.08 23.04
CA ALA A 176 7.88 14.82 23.10
C ALA A 176 8.24 13.75 22.06
N VAL A 177 9.53 13.65 21.71
CA VAL A 177 10.03 12.59 20.81
C VAL A 177 9.87 11.24 21.51
N PRO A 178 9.22 10.25 20.88
CA PRO A 178 9.05 8.93 21.48
C PRO A 178 10.39 8.19 21.46
N GLN A 179 10.79 7.63 22.60
CA GLN A 179 11.93 6.70 22.64
C GLN A 179 11.44 5.34 22.12
N LEU A 180 11.79 5.02 20.88
CA LEU A 180 11.40 3.75 20.26
C LEU A 180 12.08 2.56 20.96
N PRO A 181 11.43 1.39 21.08
CA PRO A 181 12.03 0.24 21.71
C PRO A 181 13.16 -0.33 20.83
N GLU A 182 14.33 -0.57 21.41
CA GLU A 182 15.50 -1.17 20.72
C GLU A 182 15.21 -2.46 19.93
N PRO A 183 14.37 -3.41 20.39
CA PRO A 183 14.03 -4.60 19.61
C PRO A 183 13.09 -4.35 18.43
N ALA A 184 12.60 -3.11 18.23
CA ALA A 184 11.75 -2.81 17.08
C ALA A 184 12.51 -3.00 15.76
N THR A 185 11.94 -3.87 14.91
CA THR A 185 12.42 -4.14 13.56
C THR A 185 11.58 -3.45 12.50
N SER A 186 10.36 -3.02 12.86
CA SER A 186 9.44 -2.31 11.98
C SER A 186 8.80 -1.11 12.68
N VAL A 187 8.90 0.07 12.08
CA VAL A 187 8.38 1.32 12.65
C VAL A 187 7.62 2.10 11.58
N ARG A 188 6.40 2.53 11.92
CA ARG A 188 5.58 3.46 11.14
C ARG A 188 5.26 4.70 11.98
N LEU A 189 5.58 5.88 11.45
CA LEU A 189 5.40 7.17 12.11
C LEU A 189 4.71 8.15 11.16
N GLY A 190 3.42 8.38 11.36
CA GLY A 190 2.65 9.51 10.88
C GLY A 190 2.28 10.41 12.03
N ILE A 191 3.22 11.25 12.48
CA ILE A 191 3.04 12.00 13.73
C ILE A 191 3.01 13.51 13.51
N HIS A 192 2.45 14.21 14.47
CA HIS A 192 2.46 15.67 14.56
C HIS A 192 3.05 16.03 15.93
N PHE A 193 3.70 17.17 16.05
CA PHE A 193 4.17 17.66 17.34
C PHE A 193 3.35 18.88 17.75
N ALA A 194 3.05 18.97 19.05
CA ALA A 194 2.44 20.17 19.61
C ALA A 194 3.38 21.38 19.42
N TYR A 195 2.83 22.59 19.28
CA TYR A 195 3.55 23.85 19.01
C TYR A 195 4.73 24.15 19.96
N ASN A 196 4.74 23.56 21.15
CA ASN A 196 5.73 23.81 22.18
C ASN A 196 6.96 22.87 22.11
N VAL A 197 7.05 21.98 21.11
CA VAL A 197 8.20 21.09 20.94
C VAL A 197 9.32 21.83 20.19
N PRO A 198 10.52 21.97 20.80
CA PRO A 198 11.63 22.68 20.18
C PRO A 198 12.03 22.03 18.86
N GLN A 199 12.30 22.87 17.85
CA GLN A 199 12.76 22.47 16.52
C GLN A 199 14.28 22.73 16.41
N PRO A 200 15.05 21.89 15.69
CA PRO A 200 14.64 20.69 14.96
C PRO A 200 14.38 19.50 15.89
N ILE A 201 13.51 18.59 15.45
CA ILE A 201 13.23 17.36 16.19
C ILE A 201 14.22 16.29 15.77
N ALA A 202 15.02 15.82 16.71
CA ALA A 202 15.96 14.72 16.50
C ALA A 202 15.32 13.37 16.85
N PHE A 203 15.38 12.42 15.93
CA PHE A 203 14.95 11.03 16.16
C PHE A 203 16.14 10.09 16.24
N THR A 204 16.17 9.29 17.30
CA THR A 204 17.03 8.12 17.42
C THR A 204 16.25 6.88 17.00
N LEU A 205 16.74 6.15 16.00
CA LEU A 205 16.11 4.93 15.49
C LEU A 205 16.75 3.69 16.13
N PRO A 206 15.99 2.60 16.36
CA PRO A 206 16.53 1.33 16.84
C PRO A 206 17.60 0.77 15.91
N GLY A 207 18.70 0.23 16.44
CA GLY A 207 19.82 -0.27 15.62
C GLY A 207 19.46 -1.48 14.74
N GLY A 208 18.47 -2.28 15.17
CA GLY A 208 17.97 -3.45 14.45
C GLY A 208 16.84 -3.18 13.44
N LEU A 209 16.50 -1.91 13.22
CA LEU A 209 15.36 -1.51 12.38
C LEU A 209 15.55 -1.89 10.91
N ARG A 210 14.62 -2.68 10.36
CA ARG A 210 14.62 -3.15 8.97
C ARG A 210 13.63 -2.41 8.09
N ASP A 211 12.50 -2.03 8.63
CA ASP A 211 11.41 -1.38 7.91
C ASP A 211 11.03 -0.06 8.60
N LEU A 212 11.15 1.05 7.86
CA LEU A 212 10.75 2.38 8.34
C LEU A 212 9.74 3.00 7.38
N HIS A 213 8.62 3.44 7.92
CA HIS A 213 7.58 4.15 7.20
C HIS A 213 7.32 5.50 7.87
N LEU A 214 7.60 6.59 7.18
CA LEU A 214 7.36 7.95 7.63
C LEU A 214 6.17 8.50 6.85
N GLU A 215 5.04 8.70 7.51
CA GLU A 215 3.86 9.34 6.96
C GLU A 215 3.88 10.83 7.32
N ASP A 216 3.47 11.70 6.40
CA ASP A 216 3.46 13.16 6.58
C ASP A 216 4.76 13.76 7.17
N TRP A 217 5.89 13.26 6.69
CA TRP A 217 7.23 13.62 7.13
C TRP A 217 7.58 15.07 6.76
N SER A 218 8.08 15.82 7.74
CA SER A 218 8.66 17.15 7.53
C SER A 218 10.19 17.06 7.53
N PRO A 219 10.89 17.72 6.60
CA PRO A 219 12.36 17.77 6.60
C PRO A 219 12.98 18.46 7.84
N GLN A 220 12.18 19.09 8.69
CA GLN A 220 12.63 19.60 10.00
C GLN A 220 12.88 18.48 11.02
N TRP A 221 12.48 17.25 10.71
CA TRP A 221 12.76 16.07 11.53
C TRP A 221 14.10 15.48 11.12
N ALA A 222 15.14 15.80 11.89
CA ALA A 222 16.46 15.26 11.69
C ALA A 222 16.53 13.83 12.23
N ILE A 223 16.87 12.87 11.37
CA ILE A 223 17.27 11.53 11.81
C ILE A 223 18.79 11.61 12.06
N GLU A 224 19.20 11.44 13.31
CA GLU A 224 20.61 11.61 13.72
C GLU A 224 21.51 10.56 13.10
N SER A 225 21.02 9.32 13.02
CA SER A 225 21.72 8.20 12.40
C SER A 225 20.74 7.22 11.76
N TRP A 226 21.08 6.76 10.57
CA TRP A 226 20.32 5.75 9.86
C TRP A 226 20.80 4.35 10.26
N PRO A 227 19.89 3.43 10.64
CA PRO A 227 20.28 2.09 11.03
C PRO A 227 20.86 1.33 9.82
N PRO A 228 22.03 0.69 9.94
CA PRO A 228 22.67 -0.02 8.83
C PRO A 228 21.89 -1.28 8.40
N THR A 229 20.96 -1.75 9.25
CA THR A 229 20.10 -2.91 9.01
C THR A 229 18.85 -2.58 8.19
N LEU A 230 18.63 -1.29 7.86
CA LEU A 230 17.43 -0.83 7.16
C LEU A 230 17.39 -1.36 5.73
N LYS A 231 16.32 -2.10 5.42
CA LYS A 231 16.06 -2.70 4.10
C LYS A 231 14.95 -2.00 3.35
N SER A 232 13.94 -1.48 4.06
CA SER A 232 12.80 -0.79 3.46
C SER A 232 12.60 0.59 4.08
N LEU A 233 12.50 1.60 3.22
CA LEU A 233 12.20 2.96 3.59
C LEU A 233 11.03 3.48 2.76
N LYS A 234 9.97 3.92 3.43
CA LYS A 234 8.82 4.58 2.82
C LYS A 234 8.66 5.97 3.42
N VAL A 235 8.58 7.01 2.59
CA VAL A 235 8.46 8.39 3.05
C VAL A 235 7.37 9.11 2.28
N HIS A 236 6.35 9.57 3.00
CA HIS A 236 5.33 10.47 2.50
C HIS A 236 5.61 11.86 3.06
N TYR A 237 5.90 12.84 2.22
CA TYR A 237 6.26 14.19 2.66
C TYR A 237 5.02 15.03 2.99
N ARG A 238 5.08 15.86 4.04
CA ARG A 238 4.09 16.90 4.36
C ARG A 238 4.63 18.24 3.89
N ASP A 239 4.10 18.74 2.77
CA ASP A 239 4.46 20.02 2.11
C ASP A 239 5.92 20.45 2.26
N THR A 240 6.71 20.17 1.23
CA THR A 240 8.10 20.60 1.13
C THR A 240 8.18 22.11 0.91
N ASP A 241 8.70 22.84 1.90
CA ASP A 241 9.26 24.17 1.65
C ASP A 241 10.49 24.01 0.73
N PRO A 242 10.57 24.68 -0.45
CA PRO A 242 11.67 24.56 -1.39
C PRO A 242 13.05 24.95 -0.81
N ALA A 243 13.09 25.58 0.38
CA ALA A 243 14.33 26.01 1.03
C ALA A 243 14.95 25.00 2.01
N LEU A 244 14.37 23.80 2.17
CA LEU A 244 14.83 22.86 3.19
C LEU A 244 16.16 22.17 2.82
N PRO A 245 17.09 22.01 3.78
CA PRO A 245 18.39 21.43 3.51
C PRO A 245 18.26 19.98 3.03
N ALA A 246 19.08 19.60 2.05
CA ALA A 246 19.22 18.21 1.66
C ALA A 246 19.66 17.40 2.89
N HIS A 247 18.85 16.42 3.29
CA HIS A 247 19.30 15.34 4.15
C HIS A 247 19.68 14.18 3.23
N PRO A 248 20.94 14.10 2.75
CA PRO A 248 21.34 13.05 1.82
C PRO A 248 21.22 11.69 2.52
N LEU A 249 20.33 10.82 2.02
CA LEU A 249 20.32 9.40 2.39
C LEU A 249 21.58 8.67 1.92
N ALA A 250 22.21 9.21 0.87
CA ALA A 250 23.05 8.46 -0.06
C ALA A 250 24.27 7.74 0.57
N PRO A 251 25.07 8.32 1.49
CA PRO A 251 26.27 7.62 1.92
C PRO A 251 26.07 6.54 3.00
N LEU A 252 24.88 6.41 3.61
CA LEU A 252 24.71 5.57 4.81
C LEU A 252 23.84 4.33 4.63
N LEU A 253 23.00 4.28 3.59
CA LEU A 253 22.00 3.23 3.40
C LEU A 253 22.40 2.17 2.36
N HIS A 254 23.64 1.67 2.43
CA HIS A 254 24.16 0.67 1.49
C HIS A 254 23.33 -0.62 1.41
N ALA A 255 22.63 -0.98 2.48
CA ALA A 255 21.81 -2.18 2.58
C ALA A 255 20.35 -1.98 2.11
N LEU A 256 19.96 -0.76 1.74
CA LEU A 256 18.56 -0.46 1.40
C LEU A 256 18.17 -1.16 0.10
N GLU A 257 17.10 -1.95 0.17
CA GLU A 257 16.58 -2.73 -0.95
C GLU A 257 15.32 -2.09 -1.55
N THR A 258 14.54 -1.37 -0.75
CA THR A 258 13.29 -0.73 -1.18
C THR A 258 13.21 0.71 -0.73
N LEU A 259 12.94 1.62 -1.67
CA LEU A 259 12.66 3.03 -1.41
C LEU A 259 11.33 3.41 -2.06
N VAL A 260 10.39 3.88 -1.25
CA VAL A 260 9.13 4.48 -1.71
C VAL A 260 9.10 5.92 -1.24
N ALA A 261 8.91 6.86 -2.15
CA ALA A 261 8.72 8.27 -1.82
C ALA A 261 7.45 8.80 -2.48
N THR A 262 6.67 9.57 -1.71
CA THR A 262 5.57 10.36 -2.25
C THR A 262 5.67 11.76 -1.71
N ALA A 263 5.49 12.77 -2.55
CA ALA A 263 5.53 14.16 -2.10
C ALA A 263 4.36 14.94 -2.72
N PRO A 264 3.70 15.81 -1.93
CA PRO A 264 2.69 16.70 -2.46
C PRO A 264 3.29 17.57 -3.56
N CYS A 265 2.41 18.08 -4.43
CA CYS A 265 2.77 18.73 -5.68
C CYS A 265 3.39 20.12 -5.47
N THR A 266 4.26 20.33 -4.50
CA THR A 266 4.92 21.60 -4.18
C THR A 266 6.45 21.50 -4.30
N SER A 267 7.09 20.34 -4.06
CA SER A 267 8.55 20.15 -4.28
C SER A 267 8.91 19.79 -5.71
N GLY A 268 9.90 20.50 -6.26
CA GLY A 268 10.66 20.08 -7.45
C GLY A 268 11.82 19.11 -7.16
N GLN A 269 12.25 19.01 -5.90
CA GLN A 269 13.38 18.20 -5.45
C GLN A 269 12.96 17.26 -4.32
N LEU A 270 13.45 16.03 -4.33
CA LEU A 270 13.32 15.09 -3.21
C LEU A 270 14.62 15.11 -2.42
N PRO A 271 14.65 15.65 -1.19
CA PRO A 271 15.86 15.74 -0.37
C PRO A 271 16.56 14.38 -0.17
N ILE A 272 15.76 13.32 -0.09
CA ILE A 272 16.23 11.93 0.06
C ILE A 272 17.04 11.46 -1.15
N LEU A 273 16.74 11.97 -2.34
CA LEU A 273 17.43 11.65 -3.59
C LEU A 273 18.53 12.67 -3.94
N ALA A 274 18.90 13.55 -3.01
CA ALA A 274 20.06 14.42 -3.18
C ALA A 274 21.34 13.57 -3.02
N GLY A 275 21.78 12.94 -4.10
CA GLY A 275 22.98 12.08 -4.13
C GLY A 275 22.80 10.86 -5.03
N GLU A 276 23.70 9.89 -4.88
CA GLU A 276 23.60 8.60 -5.59
C GLU A 276 22.57 7.69 -4.93
N LEU A 277 21.84 6.92 -5.75
CA LEU A 277 20.93 5.89 -5.28
C LEU A 277 21.71 4.75 -4.60
N PRO A 278 21.20 4.15 -3.51
CA PRO A 278 21.87 3.04 -2.85
C PRO A 278 22.16 1.87 -3.81
N PRO A 279 23.36 1.25 -3.75
CA PRO A 279 23.78 0.24 -4.73
C PRO A 279 23.00 -1.08 -4.64
N CYS A 280 22.45 -1.40 -3.46
CA CYS A 280 21.63 -2.60 -3.23
C CYS A 280 20.14 -2.39 -3.54
N LEU A 281 19.74 -1.21 -4.01
CA LEU A 281 18.34 -0.88 -4.25
C LEU A 281 17.75 -1.78 -5.33
N ARG A 282 16.67 -2.49 -4.98
CA ARG A 282 15.91 -3.38 -5.87
C ARG A 282 14.60 -2.76 -6.35
N THR A 283 14.01 -1.89 -5.53
CA THR A 283 12.73 -1.23 -5.83
C THR A 283 12.85 0.26 -5.55
N LEU A 284 12.56 1.07 -6.56
CA LEU A 284 12.41 2.52 -6.45
C LEU A 284 11.01 2.92 -6.91
N ASP A 285 10.20 3.45 -5.99
CA ASP A 285 8.85 3.91 -6.27
C ASP A 285 8.71 5.40 -5.94
N LEU A 286 8.51 6.21 -6.98
CA LEU A 286 8.36 7.65 -6.92
C LEU A 286 7.00 8.11 -7.47
N GLU A 287 6.04 7.19 -7.65
CA GLU A 287 4.78 7.46 -8.35
C GLU A 287 4.00 8.64 -7.73
N GLY A 288 4.05 8.76 -6.40
CA GLY A 288 3.39 9.83 -5.65
C GLY A 288 4.11 11.17 -5.65
N CYS A 289 5.16 11.37 -6.45
CA CYS A 289 5.97 12.60 -6.47
C CYS A 289 5.64 13.47 -7.70
N CYS A 290 4.42 14.03 -7.74
CA CYS A 290 3.85 14.71 -8.90
C CYS A 290 4.66 15.87 -9.50
N LYS A 291 5.54 16.54 -8.74
CA LYS A 291 6.39 17.64 -9.29
C LYS A 291 7.88 17.31 -9.32
N PHE A 292 8.27 16.05 -9.13
CA PHE A 292 9.67 15.67 -9.18
C PHE A 292 10.24 15.85 -10.60
N LYS A 293 11.16 16.80 -10.76
CA LYS A 293 11.80 17.17 -12.04
C LYS A 293 13.31 16.97 -12.05
N SER A 294 13.87 16.50 -10.93
CA SER A 294 15.31 16.24 -10.80
C SER A 294 15.73 14.98 -11.56
N ALA A 295 16.99 14.93 -11.99
CA ALA A 295 17.58 13.71 -12.51
C ALA A 295 17.80 12.70 -11.37
N LEU A 296 17.73 11.41 -11.68
CA LEU A 296 17.93 10.32 -10.71
C LEU A 296 19.40 9.89 -10.56
N GLY A 297 20.33 10.50 -11.30
CA GLY A 297 21.67 9.96 -11.44
C GLY A 297 21.67 8.58 -12.14
N PRO A 298 22.80 7.85 -12.12
CA PRO A 298 22.85 6.49 -12.65
C PRO A 298 21.98 5.55 -11.82
N LEU A 299 21.16 4.74 -12.49
CA LEU A 299 20.33 3.73 -11.84
C LEU A 299 21.21 2.59 -11.29
N PRO A 300 20.97 2.10 -10.06
CA PRO A 300 21.80 1.06 -9.45
C PRO A 300 21.65 -0.27 -10.18
N PRO A 301 22.71 -1.10 -10.24
CA PRO A 301 22.76 -2.30 -11.07
C PRO A 301 21.79 -3.41 -10.62
N ASN A 302 21.33 -3.37 -9.36
CA ASN A 302 20.40 -4.35 -8.79
C ASN A 302 18.92 -3.95 -8.89
N LEU A 303 18.63 -2.80 -9.51
CA LEU A 303 17.28 -2.25 -9.59
C LEU A 303 16.38 -3.13 -10.46
N SER A 304 15.42 -3.79 -9.82
CA SER A 304 14.48 -4.71 -10.46
C SER A 304 13.14 -4.07 -10.83
N SER A 305 12.71 -3.04 -10.09
CA SER A 305 11.45 -2.32 -10.30
C SER A 305 11.65 -0.83 -10.14
N LEU A 306 11.24 -0.07 -11.17
CA LEU A 306 11.28 1.38 -11.21
C LEU A 306 9.88 1.92 -11.51
N ARG A 307 9.33 2.74 -10.61
CA ARG A 307 8.08 3.47 -10.81
C ARG A 307 8.34 4.96 -10.74
N LEU A 308 7.94 5.66 -11.79
CA LEU A 308 8.20 7.09 -11.96
C LEU A 308 6.89 7.87 -11.91
N PRO A 309 6.92 9.12 -11.39
CA PRO A 309 5.75 9.98 -11.36
C PRO A 309 5.36 10.43 -12.77
N PRO A 310 4.10 10.86 -12.98
CA PRO A 310 3.63 11.29 -14.29
C PRO A 310 4.44 12.45 -14.89
N TRP A 311 4.95 13.39 -14.11
CA TRP A 311 5.65 14.58 -14.61
C TRP A 311 7.18 14.44 -14.62
N PHE A 312 7.70 13.21 -14.60
CA PHE A 312 9.13 12.99 -14.75
C PHE A 312 9.56 13.38 -16.18
N GLU A 313 10.45 14.37 -16.31
CA GLU A 313 10.84 14.97 -17.62
C GLU A 313 12.29 14.65 -18.03
N ARG A 314 13.06 14.01 -17.14
CA ARG A 314 14.50 13.83 -17.28
C ARG A 314 14.86 12.50 -17.94
N ASP A 315 16.04 12.47 -18.54
CA ASP A 315 16.59 11.22 -19.08
C ASP A 315 16.87 10.23 -17.95
N LEU A 316 16.55 8.96 -18.19
CA LEU A 316 16.87 7.87 -17.26
C LEU A 316 18.30 7.33 -17.44
N GLY A 317 18.99 7.73 -18.51
CA GLY A 317 20.24 7.08 -18.92
C GLY A 317 20.02 5.62 -19.30
N PRO A 318 21.08 4.79 -19.29
CA PRO A 318 20.96 3.36 -19.57
C PRO A 318 20.18 2.65 -18.45
N LEU A 319 19.18 1.87 -18.83
CA LEU A 319 18.44 1.03 -17.91
C LEU A 319 19.31 -0.16 -17.45
N PRO A 320 19.31 -0.52 -16.15
CA PRO A 320 20.15 -1.62 -15.66
C PRO A 320 19.66 -2.99 -16.15
N GLU A 321 20.59 -3.91 -16.36
CA GLU A 321 20.33 -5.27 -16.87
C GLU A 321 19.41 -6.11 -15.96
N SER A 322 19.26 -5.73 -14.69
CA SER A 322 18.38 -6.41 -13.72
C SER A 322 16.92 -5.90 -13.76
N LEU A 323 16.62 -4.83 -14.51
CA LEU A 323 15.32 -4.18 -14.50
C LEU A 323 14.23 -5.06 -15.12
N THR A 324 13.30 -5.51 -14.28
CA THR A 324 12.18 -6.36 -14.70
C THR A 324 10.90 -5.58 -14.96
N ALA A 325 10.73 -4.41 -14.35
CA ALA A 325 9.52 -3.60 -14.47
C ALA A 325 9.83 -2.11 -14.47
N LEU A 326 9.39 -1.42 -15.53
CA LEU A 326 9.37 0.03 -15.64
C LEU A 326 7.91 0.50 -15.73
N HIS A 327 7.50 1.35 -14.80
CA HIS A 327 6.16 1.93 -14.77
C HIS A 327 6.21 3.46 -14.77
N MET A 328 5.47 4.04 -15.70
CA MET A 328 5.07 5.45 -15.72
C MET A 328 3.55 5.46 -15.68
N ARG A 329 2.97 5.66 -14.50
CA ARG A 329 1.51 5.60 -14.32
C ARG A 329 0.87 6.92 -14.72
N ARG A 330 -0.31 6.84 -15.34
CA ARG A 330 -1.15 7.99 -15.71
C ARG A 330 -1.77 8.61 -14.46
N GLU A 331 -1.77 9.94 -14.39
CA GLU A 331 -2.50 10.66 -13.36
C GLU A 331 -4.02 10.56 -13.61
N ILE A 332 -4.79 10.43 -12.53
CA ILE A 332 -6.26 10.34 -12.59
C ILE A 332 -6.89 11.73 -12.88
N PHE A 333 -6.19 12.84 -12.62
CA PHE A 333 -6.74 14.21 -12.64
C PHE A 333 -6.21 15.11 -13.78
N GLY A 334 -6.06 14.56 -14.98
CA GLY A 334 -6.12 15.35 -16.21
C GLY A 334 -4.87 16.15 -16.59
N ALA A 335 -3.74 16.04 -15.89
CA ALA A 335 -2.48 16.52 -16.43
C ALA A 335 -1.79 15.43 -17.27
N SER A 336 -1.51 15.74 -18.53
CA SER A 336 -0.67 14.91 -19.40
C SER A 336 0.74 14.86 -18.82
N ALA A 337 1.26 13.67 -18.54
CA ALA A 337 2.68 13.46 -18.30
C ALA A 337 3.52 14.03 -19.44
N VAL A 338 4.75 14.43 -19.09
CA VAL A 338 5.66 15.16 -19.99
C VAL A 338 6.88 14.31 -20.38
N PHE A 339 7.00 13.06 -19.89
CA PHE A 339 8.12 12.21 -20.29
C PHE A 339 8.10 11.96 -21.80
N ASP A 340 9.01 12.63 -22.52
CA ASP A 340 9.22 12.49 -23.97
C ASP A 340 10.72 12.38 -24.26
N ARG A 341 11.36 11.42 -23.61
CA ARG A 341 12.79 11.13 -23.75
C ARG A 341 13.01 9.69 -24.22
N PRO A 342 14.03 9.41 -25.04
CA PRO A 342 14.30 8.04 -25.49
C PRO A 342 14.76 7.15 -24.33
N LEU A 343 14.28 5.89 -24.30
CA LEU A 343 14.66 4.91 -23.29
C LEU A 343 15.96 4.16 -23.60
N GLY A 344 16.59 4.41 -24.76
CA GLY A 344 17.76 3.66 -25.20
C GLY A 344 17.45 2.17 -25.44
N ALA A 345 18.43 1.31 -25.19
CA ALA A 345 18.25 -0.15 -25.29
C ALA A 345 17.48 -0.67 -24.08
N LEU A 346 16.39 -1.42 -24.33
CA LEU A 346 15.62 -2.07 -23.28
C LEU A 346 16.36 -3.33 -22.78
N PRO A 347 16.49 -3.53 -21.45
CA PRO A 347 17.24 -4.66 -20.91
C PRO A 347 16.52 -5.99 -21.20
N PRO A 348 17.26 -7.09 -21.44
CA PRO A 348 16.70 -8.40 -21.79
C PRO A 348 15.84 -9.01 -20.68
N SER A 349 16.03 -8.59 -19.43
CA SER A 349 15.26 -9.04 -18.27
C SER A 349 13.89 -8.37 -18.12
N LEU A 350 13.61 -7.31 -18.90
CA LEU A 350 12.40 -6.49 -18.78
C LEU A 350 11.16 -7.33 -19.11
N ARG A 351 10.22 -7.39 -18.15
CA ARG A 351 8.94 -8.10 -18.25
C ARG A 351 7.76 -7.15 -18.37
N ILE A 352 7.87 -5.95 -17.82
CA ILE A 352 6.81 -4.95 -17.85
C ILE A 352 7.41 -3.63 -18.32
N LEU A 353 6.85 -3.11 -19.42
CA LEU A 353 7.06 -1.76 -19.90
C LEU A 353 5.71 -1.06 -19.96
N ASP A 354 5.46 -0.20 -18.97
CA ASP A 354 4.21 0.54 -18.84
C ASP A 354 4.48 2.04 -19.01
N LEU A 355 4.19 2.55 -20.19
CA LEU A 355 4.36 3.96 -20.59
C LEU A 355 3.01 4.67 -20.76
N GLU A 356 1.91 4.09 -20.29
CA GLU A 356 0.57 4.68 -20.39
C GLU A 356 0.53 6.09 -19.78
N GLY A 357 1.27 6.28 -18.68
CA GLY A 357 1.43 7.58 -18.06
C GLY A 357 2.10 8.58 -18.97
N ALA A 358 3.13 8.20 -19.74
CA ALA A 358 3.94 9.07 -20.59
C ALA A 358 3.21 9.48 -21.89
N ALA A 359 2.15 10.27 -21.75
CA ALA A 359 1.20 10.55 -22.82
C ALA A 359 1.81 11.24 -24.05
N LEU A 360 2.94 11.96 -23.92
CA LEU A 360 3.64 12.60 -25.04
C LEU A 360 4.75 11.73 -25.65
N PHE A 361 5.11 10.61 -25.03
CA PHE A 361 6.23 9.76 -25.48
C PHE A 361 5.99 9.23 -26.90
N ASN A 362 6.83 9.64 -27.84
CA ASN A 362 6.79 9.15 -29.22
C ASN A 362 8.19 8.86 -29.78
N HIS A 363 9.04 8.19 -29.00
CA HIS A 363 10.38 7.74 -29.40
C HIS A 363 10.39 6.27 -29.83
N ALA A 364 11.34 5.87 -30.68
CA ALA A 364 11.46 4.46 -31.08
C ALA A 364 11.85 3.58 -29.87
N LEU A 365 11.20 2.43 -29.72
CA LEU A 365 11.48 1.46 -28.64
C LEU A 365 12.53 0.41 -29.01
N GLY A 366 13.06 0.46 -30.24
CA GLY A 366 14.01 -0.54 -30.74
C GLY A 366 13.46 -1.97 -30.69
N CYS A 367 14.32 -2.93 -30.38
CA CYS A 367 13.94 -4.33 -30.20
C CYS A 367 13.28 -4.52 -28.83
N LEU A 368 12.05 -5.04 -28.82
CA LEU A 368 11.38 -5.40 -27.58
C LEU A 368 12.02 -6.67 -26.98
N PRO A 369 12.30 -6.71 -25.66
CA PRO A 369 12.88 -7.87 -25.00
C PRO A 369 12.00 -9.12 -25.13
N ARG A 370 12.62 -10.28 -25.37
CA ARG A 370 11.88 -11.56 -25.55
C ARG A 370 11.08 -11.96 -24.31
N ALA A 371 11.50 -11.51 -23.11
CA ALA A 371 10.84 -11.79 -21.84
C ALA A 371 9.66 -10.84 -21.52
N LEU A 372 9.42 -9.82 -22.37
CA LEU A 372 8.38 -8.83 -22.13
C LEU A 372 6.98 -9.47 -22.15
N ARG A 373 6.23 -9.27 -21.07
CA ARG A 373 4.87 -9.78 -20.87
C ARG A 373 3.82 -8.70 -20.96
N LYS A 374 4.15 -7.46 -20.61
CA LYS A 374 3.21 -6.33 -20.63
C LYS A 374 3.85 -5.14 -21.33
N LEU A 375 3.15 -4.63 -22.34
CA LEU A 375 3.49 -3.42 -23.06
C LEU A 375 2.27 -2.49 -23.06
N ARG A 376 2.41 -1.31 -22.45
CA ARG A 376 1.45 -0.22 -22.57
C ARG A 376 2.14 1.02 -23.10
N LEU A 377 1.55 1.63 -24.11
CA LEU A 377 2.11 2.80 -24.80
C LEU A 377 1.31 4.05 -24.43
N GLY A 378 2.00 5.20 -24.36
CA GLY A 378 1.38 6.48 -24.08
C GLY A 378 0.49 6.97 -25.23
N ASP A 379 -0.43 7.89 -24.92
CA ASP A 379 -1.49 8.34 -25.84
C ASP A 379 -0.96 8.85 -27.20
N SER A 380 0.20 9.49 -27.25
CA SER A 380 0.78 10.09 -28.47
C SER A 380 1.72 9.16 -29.26
N TYR A 381 1.94 7.92 -28.80
CA TYR A 381 2.82 6.98 -29.47
C TYR A 381 2.25 6.56 -30.84
N SER A 382 2.92 6.92 -31.93
CA SER A 382 2.47 6.68 -33.31
C SER A 382 3.51 5.96 -34.16
N ARG A 383 4.65 5.57 -33.58
CA ARG A 383 5.73 4.90 -34.30
C ARG A 383 5.44 3.41 -34.51
N PRO A 384 5.96 2.80 -35.59
CA PRO A 384 5.85 1.36 -35.77
C PRO A 384 6.60 0.61 -34.65
N LEU A 385 6.01 -0.50 -34.21
CA LEU A 385 6.64 -1.42 -33.27
C LEU A 385 7.46 -2.46 -34.04
N ALA A 386 8.60 -2.86 -33.47
CA ALA A 386 9.30 -4.07 -33.89
C ALA A 386 8.45 -5.33 -33.63
N ALA A 387 8.94 -6.51 -34.01
CA ALA A 387 8.25 -7.77 -33.77
C ALA A 387 7.87 -7.92 -32.29
N LEU A 388 6.57 -8.19 -32.05
CA LEU A 388 6.05 -8.36 -30.70
C LEU A 388 6.65 -9.61 -30.05
N PRO A 389 7.08 -9.54 -28.77
CA PRO A 389 7.66 -10.69 -28.07
C PRO A 389 6.70 -11.88 -27.96
N PRO A 390 7.18 -13.13 -28.10
CA PRO A 390 6.32 -14.31 -28.10
C PRO A 390 5.66 -14.60 -26.74
N ALA A 391 6.15 -13.99 -25.66
CA ALA A 391 5.63 -14.12 -24.31
C ALA A 391 4.66 -12.98 -23.92
N LEU A 392 4.32 -12.07 -24.83
CA LEU A 392 3.48 -10.91 -24.52
C LEU A 392 2.06 -11.37 -24.15
N GLU A 393 1.58 -10.93 -23.00
CA GLU A 393 0.27 -11.24 -22.43
C GLU A 393 -0.67 -10.02 -22.49
N VAL A 394 -0.13 -8.80 -22.40
CA VAL A 394 -0.89 -7.54 -22.43
C VAL A 394 -0.26 -6.58 -23.44
N LEU A 395 -1.09 -6.07 -24.37
CA LEU A 395 -0.73 -5.03 -25.32
C LEU A 395 -1.78 -3.91 -25.28
N VAL A 396 -1.35 -2.70 -24.93
CA VAL A 396 -2.18 -1.49 -24.99
C VAL A 396 -1.48 -0.50 -25.91
N LEU A 397 -2.12 -0.19 -27.04
CA LEU A 397 -1.63 0.78 -28.00
C LEU A 397 -2.06 2.21 -27.61
N GLY A 398 -1.22 3.20 -27.88
CA GLY A 398 -1.54 4.61 -27.66
C GLY A 398 -2.67 5.09 -28.57
N ARG A 399 -3.43 6.10 -28.13
CA ARG A 399 -4.56 6.68 -28.90
C ARG A 399 -4.16 7.07 -30.33
N ALA A 400 -2.98 7.66 -30.50
CA ALA A 400 -2.46 8.13 -31.77
C ALA A 400 -1.85 7.03 -32.67
N PHE A 401 -1.78 5.78 -32.19
CA PHE A 401 -1.17 4.68 -32.96
C PHE A 401 -2.03 4.33 -34.17
N ASP A 402 -1.57 4.72 -35.35
CA ASP A 402 -2.20 4.48 -36.66
C ASP A 402 -1.38 3.50 -37.53
N GLY A 403 -0.17 3.14 -37.09
CA GLY A 403 0.75 2.28 -37.80
C GLY A 403 0.29 0.82 -37.94
N GLU A 404 0.84 0.14 -38.93
CA GLU A 404 0.65 -1.30 -39.09
C GLU A 404 1.47 -2.06 -38.04
N LEU A 405 0.82 -3.00 -37.36
CA LEU A 405 1.55 -4.07 -36.68
C LEU A 405 2.07 -5.01 -37.78
N GLN A 406 3.39 -5.16 -37.89
CA GLN A 406 3.98 -6.01 -38.93
C GLN A 406 3.33 -7.41 -38.99
N PRO A 407 3.24 -8.03 -40.17
CA PRO A 407 2.23 -9.08 -40.41
C PRO A 407 2.39 -10.31 -39.51
N GLN A 408 1.28 -10.66 -38.86
CA GLN A 408 0.85 -11.99 -38.40
C GLN A 408 1.76 -12.70 -37.37
N VAL A 409 1.38 -12.95 -36.13
CA VAL A 409 0.09 -13.05 -35.44
C VAL A 409 0.37 -12.44 -34.07
N LEU A 410 -0.52 -11.56 -33.57
CA LEU A 410 -0.49 -11.14 -32.16
C LEU A 410 -0.11 -12.36 -31.29
N PRO A 411 0.87 -12.26 -30.37
CA PRO A 411 1.43 -13.44 -29.72
C PRO A 411 0.34 -14.37 -29.20
N ARG A 412 0.50 -15.70 -29.38
CA ARG A 412 -0.54 -16.67 -28.98
C ARG A 412 -0.87 -16.61 -27.48
N THR A 413 0.04 -16.05 -26.69
CA THR A 413 -0.06 -15.79 -25.25
C THR A 413 -0.90 -14.55 -24.89
N LEU A 414 -1.23 -13.69 -25.86
CA LEU A 414 -1.89 -12.42 -25.63
C LEU A 414 -3.30 -12.63 -25.09
N ARG A 415 -3.57 -12.03 -23.92
CA ARG A 415 -4.85 -12.11 -23.20
C ARG A 415 -5.61 -10.79 -23.24
N VAL A 416 -4.90 -9.67 -23.24
CA VAL A 416 -5.48 -8.32 -23.27
C VAL A 416 -4.93 -7.58 -24.47
N PHE A 417 -5.82 -7.07 -25.32
CA PHE A 417 -5.45 -6.22 -26.45
C PHE A 417 -6.34 -4.98 -26.49
N HIS A 418 -5.74 -3.82 -26.31
CA HIS A 418 -6.41 -2.54 -26.49
C HIS A 418 -5.86 -1.83 -27.73
N MET A 419 -6.74 -1.61 -28.70
CA MET A 419 -6.43 -0.83 -29.89
C MET A 419 -6.47 0.66 -29.56
N GLY A 420 -5.54 1.43 -30.14
CA GLY A 420 -5.57 2.88 -30.10
C GLY A 420 -6.76 3.44 -30.88
N GLU A 421 -7.22 4.64 -30.52
CA GLU A 421 -8.34 5.33 -31.18
C GLU A 421 -8.15 5.47 -32.69
N ARG A 422 -6.91 5.66 -33.16
CA ARG A 422 -6.56 5.83 -34.58
C ARG A 422 -6.17 4.53 -35.29
N PHE A 423 -6.14 3.40 -34.60
CA PHE A 423 -5.74 2.13 -35.20
C PHE A 423 -6.73 1.71 -36.28
N ARG A 424 -6.23 1.44 -37.50
CA ARG A 424 -7.06 1.13 -38.68
C ARG A 424 -6.59 -0.11 -39.45
N ALA A 425 -5.50 -0.74 -39.02
CA ALA A 425 -4.87 -1.84 -39.76
C ALA A 425 -5.59 -3.20 -39.54
N PRO A 426 -5.58 -4.10 -40.53
CA PRO A 426 -6.13 -5.44 -40.36
C PRO A 426 -5.36 -6.21 -39.27
N VAL A 427 -6.06 -6.90 -38.37
CA VAL A 427 -5.43 -7.66 -37.29
C VAL A 427 -6.13 -9.00 -37.04
N ALA A 428 -5.33 -10.06 -36.87
CA ALA A 428 -5.80 -11.39 -36.50
C ALA A 428 -5.73 -11.58 -34.98
N LEU A 429 -6.88 -11.82 -34.35
CA LEU A 429 -6.99 -11.98 -32.90
C LEU A 429 -6.54 -13.39 -32.45
N PRO A 430 -5.72 -13.51 -31.38
CA PRO A 430 -5.26 -14.80 -30.90
C PRO A 430 -6.35 -15.57 -30.16
N ALA A 431 -6.23 -16.90 -30.15
CA ALA A 431 -7.26 -17.79 -29.61
C ALA A 431 -7.49 -17.65 -28.10
N ALA A 432 -6.49 -17.16 -27.36
CA ALA A 432 -6.52 -17.01 -25.91
C ALA A 432 -6.96 -15.61 -25.45
N LEU A 433 -7.34 -14.72 -26.37
CA LEU A 433 -7.70 -13.33 -26.04
C LEU A 433 -8.94 -13.30 -25.15
N GLU A 434 -8.82 -12.67 -23.99
CA GLU A 434 -9.88 -12.56 -22.98
C GLU A 434 -10.51 -11.17 -22.94
N GLU A 435 -9.72 -10.14 -23.25
CA GLU A 435 -10.16 -8.75 -23.25
C GLU A 435 -9.75 -8.06 -24.54
N LEU A 436 -10.74 -7.46 -25.21
CA LEU A 436 -10.54 -6.70 -26.42
C LEU A 436 -11.21 -5.32 -26.31
N VAL A 437 -10.42 -4.30 -26.61
CA VAL A 437 -10.91 -2.94 -26.83
C VAL A 437 -10.67 -2.58 -28.28
N ILE A 438 -11.74 -2.31 -29.01
CA ILE A 438 -11.72 -1.84 -30.39
C ILE A 438 -11.74 -0.31 -30.34
N GLY A 439 -10.72 0.32 -30.94
CA GLY A 439 -10.59 1.77 -30.99
C GLY A 439 -11.65 2.43 -31.86
N ASP A 440 -11.90 3.71 -31.62
CA ASP A 440 -13.01 4.44 -32.26
C ASP A 440 -12.94 4.47 -33.78
N SER A 441 -11.75 4.56 -34.38
CA SER A 441 -11.59 4.60 -35.85
C SER A 441 -11.56 3.22 -36.53
N TYR A 442 -11.73 2.11 -35.78
CA TYR A 442 -11.56 0.78 -36.36
C TYR A 442 -12.81 0.34 -37.14
N THR A 443 -12.69 0.24 -38.47
CA THR A 443 -13.82 -0.05 -39.37
C THR A 443 -13.77 -1.42 -40.03
N LEU A 444 -12.68 -2.18 -39.87
CA LEU A 444 -12.51 -3.49 -40.51
C LEU A 444 -13.23 -4.58 -39.74
N ARG A 445 -13.65 -5.66 -40.42
CA ARG A 445 -14.32 -6.79 -39.77
C ARG A 445 -13.33 -7.62 -38.96
N LEU A 446 -13.64 -7.86 -37.68
CA LEU A 446 -12.86 -8.76 -36.83
C LEU A 446 -13.53 -10.14 -36.68
N THR A 447 -12.70 -11.18 -36.71
CA THR A 447 -13.11 -12.54 -36.33
C THR A 447 -12.96 -12.69 -34.80
N LEU A 448 -14.01 -12.29 -34.08
CA LEU A 448 -14.06 -12.36 -32.62
C LEU A 448 -13.97 -13.81 -32.11
N ARG A 449 -13.25 -14.01 -31.00
CA ARG A 449 -12.97 -15.35 -30.43
C ARG A 449 -13.89 -15.63 -29.23
N PRO A 450 -14.37 -16.88 -29.04
CA PRO A 450 -15.28 -17.24 -27.95
C PRO A 450 -14.65 -17.17 -26.54
N SER A 451 -13.33 -16.98 -26.46
CA SER A 451 -12.58 -16.77 -25.21
C SER A 451 -12.84 -15.41 -24.57
N LEU A 452 -13.35 -14.43 -25.33
CA LEU A 452 -13.57 -13.05 -24.87
C LEU A 452 -14.54 -12.99 -23.69
N LYS A 453 -14.06 -12.41 -22.59
CA LYS A 453 -14.80 -12.07 -21.36
C LYS A 453 -15.28 -10.62 -21.37
N THR A 454 -14.48 -9.73 -21.95
CA THR A 454 -14.76 -8.29 -22.03
C THR A 454 -14.56 -7.82 -23.47
N LEU A 455 -15.54 -7.10 -24.00
CA LEU A 455 -15.49 -6.48 -25.32
C LEU A 455 -16.00 -5.05 -25.24
N LEU A 456 -15.11 -4.10 -25.51
CA LEU A 456 -15.46 -2.68 -25.66
C LEU A 456 -15.32 -2.30 -27.12
N VAL A 457 -16.35 -1.65 -27.66
CA VAL A 457 -16.47 -1.39 -29.09
C VAL A 457 -16.58 0.11 -29.32
N GLY A 458 -15.57 0.66 -30.00
CA GLY A 458 -15.52 2.06 -30.42
C GLY A 458 -16.57 2.42 -31.46
N ALA A 459 -16.75 3.73 -31.65
CA ALA A 459 -17.89 4.31 -32.36
C ALA A 459 -18.02 3.91 -33.84
N GLU A 460 -16.91 3.76 -34.58
CA GLU A 460 -16.96 3.48 -36.02
C GLU A 460 -17.04 1.98 -36.37
N TYR A 461 -16.96 1.07 -35.38
CA TYR A 461 -17.09 -0.37 -35.62
C TYR A 461 -18.55 -0.77 -35.85
N ARG A 462 -18.97 -0.78 -37.12
CA ARG A 462 -20.36 -1.04 -37.54
C ARG A 462 -20.68 -2.50 -37.87
N HIS A 463 -19.74 -3.42 -37.66
CA HIS A 463 -19.96 -4.84 -37.97
C HIS A 463 -20.81 -5.55 -36.92
N ALA A 464 -21.51 -6.61 -37.35
CA ALA A 464 -22.29 -7.45 -36.45
C ALA A 464 -21.39 -8.15 -35.44
N ILE A 465 -21.80 -8.11 -34.17
CA ILE A 465 -21.11 -8.79 -33.06
C ILE A 465 -21.83 -10.13 -32.84
N PRO A 466 -21.16 -11.29 -33.02
CA PRO A 466 -21.77 -12.58 -32.77
C PRO A 466 -22.04 -12.76 -31.28
N ARG A 467 -22.94 -13.70 -30.93
CA ARG A 467 -23.12 -14.10 -29.53
C ARG A 467 -21.84 -14.74 -28.99
N LEU A 468 -21.22 -14.10 -28.00
CA LEU A 468 -20.00 -14.57 -27.36
C LEU A 468 -20.35 -15.20 -26.00
N PRO A 469 -20.13 -16.51 -25.80
CA PRO A 469 -20.67 -17.25 -24.65
C PRO A 469 -20.05 -16.86 -23.30
N LYS A 470 -18.85 -16.28 -23.31
CA LYS A 470 -18.11 -15.91 -22.09
C LYS A 470 -18.14 -14.41 -21.78
N THR A 471 -18.72 -13.59 -22.66
CA THR A 471 -18.65 -12.14 -22.54
C THR A 471 -19.65 -11.65 -21.50
N ARG A 472 -19.15 -11.00 -20.45
CA ARG A 472 -19.95 -10.43 -19.36
C ARG A 472 -20.22 -8.95 -19.54
N HIS A 473 -19.34 -8.26 -20.25
CA HIS A 473 -19.38 -6.82 -20.43
C HIS A 473 -19.22 -6.50 -21.92
N LEU A 474 -20.33 -6.04 -22.52
CA LEU A 474 -20.38 -5.47 -23.85
C LEU A 474 -20.78 -4.01 -23.71
N HIS A 475 -19.87 -3.09 -23.99
CA HIS A 475 -20.19 -1.66 -24.02
C HIS A 475 -19.90 -1.09 -25.40
N ARG A 476 -20.86 -0.32 -25.92
CA ARG A 476 -20.69 0.59 -27.04
C ARG A 476 -20.66 1.99 -26.47
N GLY A 477 -19.56 2.71 -26.64
CA GLY A 477 -19.42 4.06 -26.09
C GLY A 477 -17.97 4.54 -26.03
N TYR A 478 -17.81 5.83 -25.77
CA TYR A 478 -16.53 6.54 -25.70
C TYR A 478 -15.71 6.15 -24.47
N TRP A 479 -14.39 6.21 -24.62
CA TRP A 479 -13.39 6.09 -23.54
C TRP A 479 -13.22 7.38 -22.74
#